data_AF-A0AAW2H9Z1-F1
#
_entry.id   AF-A0AAW2H9Z1-F1
#
_cell.length_a   1.000
_cell.length_b   1.000
_cell.length_c   1.000
_cell.angle_alpha   90.00
_cell.angle_beta   90.00
_cell.angle_gamma   90.00
#
_symmetry.space_group_name_H-M   'P 1'
#
loop_
_entity.id
_entity.type
_entity.pdbx_description
1 polymer ?
#
loop_
_entity_poly.entity_id
_entity_poly.type
_entity_poly.pdbx_seq_one_letter_code
_entity_poly.pdbx_strand_id
1 'polypeptide(L)'
;MTPILFAQKSVEILCKAGVNVQVKVRNWAELQGMGGFLAVSKGSCQEPIFMEISFHGTNNIKERPIVLIGGVRTGLSTAASAVFTNSDRLWNTMQLASVHTGDRVWRFPLFNHYSKKMVTSSSFDLKNKGREGPGGDPCRAAAFLGEFVPCGEWLHMDNYGVTVSDGISDPPYLRPGMTGRPTRTLIEFLSQLVCKHES
;
A
#
# COMPACT_ATOMS: atom_id res chain seq x y z
N MET A 1 18.94 6.67 -0.36
CA MET A 1 17.90 7.11 -1.30
C MET A 1 17.07 8.19 -0.60
N THR A 2 17.05 9.44 -1.09
CA THR A 2 16.25 10.54 -0.52
C THR A 2 14.90 10.66 -1.25
N PRO A 3 13.88 11.37 -0.70
CA PRO A 3 12.62 11.60 -1.41
C PRO A 3 12.81 12.24 -2.79
N ILE A 4 13.72 13.21 -2.90
CA ILE A 4 14.05 13.87 -4.17
C ILE A 4 14.69 12.90 -5.16
N LEU A 5 15.66 12.11 -4.72
CA LEU A 5 16.33 11.14 -5.60
C LEU A 5 15.36 10.06 -6.09
N PHE A 6 14.46 9.60 -5.21
CA PHE A 6 13.39 8.67 -5.59
C PHE A 6 12.46 9.29 -6.64
N ALA A 7 12.08 10.57 -6.48
CA ALA A 7 11.26 11.29 -7.46
C ALA A 7 11.95 11.45 -8.81
N GLN A 8 13.22 11.87 -8.82
CA GLN A 8 14.00 11.99 -10.03
C GLN A 8 14.10 10.66 -10.80
N LYS A 9 14.39 9.56 -10.08
CA LYS A 9 14.45 8.23 -10.70
C LYS A 9 13.10 7.73 -11.20
N SER A 10 12.03 8.03 -10.48
CA SER A 10 10.67 7.69 -10.91
C SER A 10 10.31 8.41 -12.21
N VAL A 11 10.58 9.72 -12.31
CA VAL A 11 10.35 10.51 -13.53
C VAL A 11 11.18 9.97 -14.71
N GLU A 12 12.47 9.69 -14.49
CA GLU A 12 13.39 9.20 -15.52
C GLU A 12 12.91 7.89 -16.18
N ILE A 13 12.29 7.01 -15.39
CA ILE A 13 11.83 5.69 -15.82
C ILE A 13 10.39 5.75 -16.36
N LEU A 14 9.47 6.32 -15.59
CA LEU A 14 8.03 6.22 -15.85
C LEU A 14 7.59 7.10 -17.02
N CYS A 15 8.17 8.30 -17.19
CA CYS A 15 7.79 9.16 -18.31
C CYS A 15 8.15 8.54 -19.67
N LYS A 16 9.21 7.73 -19.74
CA LYS A 16 9.56 6.97 -20.96
C LYS A 16 8.50 5.90 -21.31
N ALA A 17 7.71 5.46 -20.33
CA ALA A 17 6.63 4.50 -20.50
C ALA A 17 5.26 5.17 -20.72
N GLY A 18 5.21 6.48 -20.99
CA GLY A 18 3.96 7.22 -21.17
C GLY A 18 3.16 7.44 -19.89
N VAL A 19 3.79 7.26 -18.72
CA VAL A 19 3.17 7.48 -17.41
C VAL A 19 3.38 8.94 -17.00
N ASN A 20 2.31 9.59 -16.56
CA ASN A 20 2.37 10.94 -16.00
C ASN A 20 2.87 10.89 -14.56
N VAL A 21 3.85 11.73 -14.22
CA VAL A 21 4.41 11.81 -12.87
C VAL A 21 4.40 13.27 -12.42
N GLN A 22 3.63 13.57 -11.38
CA GLN A 22 3.62 14.87 -10.73
C GLN A 22 4.39 14.79 -9.41
N VAL A 23 5.37 15.68 -9.26
CA VAL A 23 6.19 15.81 -8.05
C VAL A 23 5.72 17.06 -7.31
N LYS A 24 5.03 16.86 -6.17
CA LYS A 24 4.44 17.94 -5.39
C LYS A 24 5.28 18.18 -4.13
N VAL A 25 5.57 19.44 -3.88
CA VAL A 25 6.48 19.87 -2.80
C VAL A 25 5.71 20.30 -1.55
N ARG A 26 6.43 20.62 -0.46
CA ARG A 26 5.87 21.03 0.83
C ARG A 26 4.70 22.02 0.73
N ASN A 27 4.87 23.13 0.02
CA ASN A 27 3.83 24.17 -0.10
C ASN A 27 2.51 23.62 -0.66
N TRP A 28 2.58 22.66 -1.59
CA TRP A 28 1.38 22.00 -2.09
C TRP A 28 0.69 21.19 -1.00
N ALA A 29 1.44 20.40 -0.22
CA ALA A 29 0.89 19.61 0.88
C ALA A 29 0.30 20.50 2.00
N GLU A 30 0.88 21.68 2.24
CA GLU A 30 0.33 22.70 3.14
C GLU A 30 -1.00 23.26 2.62
N LEU A 31 -1.08 23.62 1.33
CA LEU A 31 -2.30 24.09 0.69
C LEU A 31 -3.41 23.03 0.67
N GLN A 32 -3.06 21.75 0.59
CA GLN A 32 -4.02 20.63 0.68
C GLN A 32 -4.39 20.25 2.13
N GLY A 33 -3.85 20.94 3.13
CA GLY A 33 -4.15 20.64 4.54
C GLY A 33 -3.64 19.27 5.00
N MET A 34 -2.57 18.73 4.39
CA MET A 34 -2.01 17.40 4.71
C MET A 34 -1.20 17.40 6.02
N GLY A 35 -1.83 17.84 7.12
CA GLY A 35 -1.16 18.03 8.41
C GLY A 35 -0.49 16.77 8.96
N GLY A 36 -1.07 15.59 8.77
CA GLY A 36 -0.48 14.32 9.19
C GLY A 36 0.82 13.98 8.45
N PHE A 37 0.85 14.18 7.12
CA PHE A 37 2.04 13.99 6.30
C PHE A 37 3.15 14.98 6.67
N LEU A 38 2.80 16.26 6.79
CA LEU A 38 3.74 17.33 7.16
C LEU A 38 4.30 17.13 8.58
N ALA A 39 3.49 16.64 9.53
CA ALA A 39 3.93 16.39 10.89
C ALA A 39 5.06 15.34 10.94
N VAL A 40 4.96 14.27 10.14
CA VAL A 40 5.99 13.23 10.05
C VAL A 40 7.29 13.77 9.44
N SER A 41 7.21 14.62 8.43
CA SER A 41 8.40 15.13 7.74
C SER A 41 9.16 16.23 8.50
N LYS A 42 8.53 16.91 9.46
CA LYS A 42 9.12 18.06 10.19
C LYS A 42 10.44 17.74 10.90
N GLY A 43 10.69 16.48 11.27
CA GLY A 43 11.92 16.07 11.95
C GLY A 43 13.12 15.81 11.03
N SER A 44 12.95 15.91 9.71
CA SER A 44 13.99 15.61 8.73
C SER A 44 14.56 16.88 8.10
N CYS A 45 15.86 16.85 7.73
CA CYS A 45 16.47 17.88 6.88
C CYS A 45 16.13 17.71 5.40
N GLN A 46 15.47 16.61 5.03
CA GLN A 46 15.02 16.35 3.66
C GLN A 46 13.60 16.88 3.47
N GLU A 47 13.38 17.62 2.39
CA GLU A 47 12.06 18.13 2.07
C GLU A 47 11.08 16.99 1.75
N PRO A 48 9.83 17.07 2.26
CA PRO A 48 8.79 16.12 1.89
C PRO A 48 8.40 16.30 0.43
N ILE A 49 8.30 15.17 -0.27
CA ILE A 49 7.79 15.09 -1.63
C ILE A 49 6.55 14.21 -1.61
N PHE A 50 5.46 14.72 -2.16
CA PHE A 50 4.27 13.92 -2.48
C PHE A 50 4.26 13.65 -3.97
N MET A 51 4.41 12.39 -4.37
CA MET A 51 4.43 12.00 -5.77
C MET A 51 3.07 11.43 -6.16
N GLU A 52 2.51 11.95 -7.23
CA GLU A 52 1.32 11.40 -7.87
C GLU A 52 1.71 10.81 -9.22
N ILE A 53 1.43 9.53 -9.41
CA ILE A 53 1.72 8.79 -10.64
C ILE A 53 0.39 8.41 -11.26
N SER A 54 0.18 8.78 -12.53
CA SER A 54 -1.07 8.54 -13.24
C SER A 54 -0.78 7.85 -14.57
N PHE A 55 -1.42 6.72 -14.80
CA PHE A 55 -1.38 6.00 -16.08
C PHE A 55 -2.80 5.87 -16.63
N HIS A 56 -3.04 6.50 -17.78
CA HIS A 56 -4.34 6.49 -18.46
C HIS A 56 -4.33 5.45 -19.59
N GLY A 57 -4.34 4.18 -19.20
CA GLY A 57 -4.30 3.06 -20.14
C GLY A 57 -5.63 2.75 -20.84
N THR A 58 -6.73 3.40 -20.43
CA THR A 58 -8.06 3.16 -21.00
C THR A 58 -8.69 4.47 -21.47
N ASN A 59 -9.46 4.40 -22.56
CA ASN A 59 -10.21 5.55 -23.08
C ASN A 59 -11.53 5.78 -22.31
N ASN A 60 -11.83 4.92 -21.33
CA ASN A 60 -13.07 4.96 -20.56
C ASN A 60 -12.89 5.78 -19.30
N ILE A 61 -13.29 7.04 -19.35
CA ILE A 61 -13.18 7.99 -18.24
C ILE A 61 -14.02 7.62 -17.00
N LYS A 62 -14.90 6.61 -17.10
CA LYS A 62 -15.73 6.12 -15.99
C LYS A 62 -15.07 5.01 -15.18
N GLU A 63 -13.94 4.46 -15.63
CA GLU A 63 -13.22 3.45 -14.86
C GLU A 63 -12.55 4.06 -13.64
N ARG A 64 -12.78 3.45 -12.47
CA ARG A 64 -12.23 3.94 -11.21
C ARG A 64 -10.73 3.62 -11.15
N PRO A 65 -9.87 4.59 -10.76
CA PRO A 65 -8.45 4.34 -10.60
C PRO A 65 -8.22 3.36 -9.44
N ILE A 66 -7.18 2.53 -9.58
CA ILE A 66 -6.73 1.62 -8.53
C ILE A 66 -5.69 2.37 -7.70
N VAL A 67 -5.98 2.60 -6.42
CA VAL A 67 -5.06 3.24 -5.49
C VAL A 67 -4.43 2.17 -4.59
N LEU A 68 -3.12 1.99 -4.72
CA LEU A 68 -2.36 1.04 -3.91
C LEU A 68 -1.68 1.78 -2.75
N ILE A 69 -1.99 1.40 -1.52
CA ILE A 69 -1.38 1.96 -0.30
C ILE A 69 -0.71 0.82 0.47
N GLY A 70 0.61 0.92 0.61
CA GLY A 70 1.46 -0.11 1.20
C GLY A 70 1.94 0.21 2.61
N GLY A 71 1.88 -0.80 3.48
CA GLY A 71 2.68 -0.93 4.72
C GLY A 71 1.92 -0.81 6.04
N VAL A 72 2.09 -1.81 6.94
CA VAL A 72 2.39 -1.71 8.40
C VAL A 72 3.21 -2.96 8.82
N ARG A 73 2.99 -3.70 9.91
CA ARG A 73 4.04 -4.45 10.65
C ARG A 73 3.81 -5.97 10.62
N THR A 74 4.83 -6.75 10.96
CA THR A 74 4.89 -8.21 10.90
C THR A 74 3.65 -8.97 11.41
N GLY A 75 2.98 -9.68 10.50
CA GLY A 75 2.02 -10.74 10.83
C GLY A 75 2.43 -12.14 10.34
N LEU A 76 3.05 -12.25 9.16
CA LEU A 76 3.32 -13.52 8.47
C LEU A 76 4.80 -13.84 8.23
N SER A 77 5.71 -13.07 8.84
CA SER A 77 7.13 -13.09 8.47
C SER A 77 7.31 -12.87 6.95
N THR A 78 8.29 -13.53 6.33
CA THR A 78 8.61 -13.43 4.90
C THR A 78 7.76 -14.33 3.99
N ALA A 79 6.84 -15.11 4.55
CA ALA A 79 6.10 -16.13 3.80
C ALA A 79 5.12 -15.55 2.75
N ALA A 80 4.45 -14.45 3.10
CA ALA A 80 3.44 -13.79 2.28
C ALA A 80 3.21 -12.33 2.71
N SER A 81 2.73 -11.49 1.79
CA SER A 81 2.20 -10.15 2.15
C SER A 81 0.79 -10.27 2.73
N ALA A 82 0.49 -9.51 3.78
CA ALA A 82 -0.87 -9.49 4.33
C ALA A 82 -1.75 -8.55 3.51
N VAL A 83 -3.00 -8.95 3.27
CA VAL A 83 -3.97 -8.20 2.48
C VAL A 83 -5.22 -7.97 3.31
N PHE A 84 -5.64 -6.71 3.41
CA PHE A 84 -6.87 -6.28 4.06
C PHE A 84 -7.79 -5.69 2.99
N THR A 85 -9.01 -6.19 2.88
CA THR A 85 -9.95 -5.67 1.88
C THR A 85 -11.40 -5.85 2.30
N ASN A 86 -12.21 -4.86 1.96
CA ASN A 86 -13.66 -4.88 2.13
C ASN A 86 -14.39 -5.49 0.90
N SER A 87 -13.66 -5.96 -0.12
CA SER A 87 -14.21 -6.52 -1.34
C SER A 87 -13.71 -7.95 -1.56
N ASP A 88 -14.65 -8.89 -1.63
CA ASP A 88 -14.33 -10.28 -1.99
C ASP A 88 -13.87 -10.40 -3.44
N ARG A 89 -14.35 -9.51 -4.32
CA ARG A 89 -13.89 -9.43 -5.70
C ARG A 89 -12.40 -9.08 -5.77
N LEU A 90 -11.98 -8.02 -5.07
CA LEU A 90 -10.57 -7.63 -5.01
C LEU A 90 -9.71 -8.72 -4.35
N TRP A 91 -10.21 -9.34 -3.27
CA TRP A 91 -9.52 -10.46 -2.63
C TRP A 91 -9.28 -11.62 -3.60
N ASN A 92 -10.33 -12.09 -4.29
CA ASN A 92 -10.23 -13.25 -5.17
C ASN A 92 -9.25 -13.01 -6.31
N THR A 93 -9.31 -11.85 -6.97
CA THR A 93 -8.34 -11.50 -8.03
C THR A 93 -6.92 -11.41 -7.49
N MET A 94 -6.72 -10.79 -6.32
CA MET A 94 -5.41 -10.70 -5.68
C MET A 94 -4.85 -12.08 -5.29
N GLN A 95 -5.71 -12.95 -4.78
CA GLN A 95 -5.35 -14.32 -4.41
C GLN A 95 -4.91 -15.12 -5.64
N LEU A 96 -5.69 -15.07 -6.73
CA LEU A 96 -5.35 -15.74 -8.00
C LEU A 96 -4.03 -15.23 -8.57
N ALA A 97 -3.84 -13.91 -8.63
CA ALA A 97 -2.57 -13.31 -9.06
C ALA A 97 -1.38 -13.79 -8.20
N SER A 98 -1.55 -13.90 -6.89
CA SER A 98 -0.49 -14.37 -6.00
C SER A 98 -0.12 -15.84 -6.21
N VAL A 99 -1.10 -16.68 -6.59
CA VAL A 99 -0.88 -18.09 -6.93
C VAL A 99 -0.12 -18.18 -8.25
N HIS A 100 -0.52 -17.39 -9.26
CA HIS A 100 0.13 -17.38 -10.57
C HIS A 100 1.61 -16.98 -10.52
N THR A 101 1.94 -15.96 -9.72
CA THR A 101 3.31 -15.43 -9.65
C THR A 101 4.19 -16.18 -8.64
N GLY A 102 3.58 -16.94 -7.73
CA GLY A 102 4.24 -17.55 -6.57
C GLY A 102 4.64 -16.53 -5.48
N ASP A 103 4.31 -15.25 -5.64
CA ASP A 103 4.53 -14.23 -4.60
C ASP A 103 3.26 -14.06 -3.76
N ARG A 104 3.18 -14.94 -2.77
CA ARG A 104 1.96 -15.22 -2.01
C ARG A 104 1.45 -14.02 -1.23
N VAL A 105 0.12 -13.96 -1.13
CA VAL A 105 -0.61 -13.05 -0.25
C VAL A 105 -1.50 -13.84 0.69
N TRP A 106 -1.91 -13.23 1.80
CA TRP A 106 -2.85 -13.83 2.75
C TRP A 106 -3.85 -12.82 3.27
N ARG A 107 -5.13 -13.20 3.34
CA ARG A 107 -6.19 -12.29 3.81
C ARG A 107 -6.15 -12.15 5.32
N PHE A 108 -6.10 -10.91 5.78
CA PHE A 108 -6.27 -10.56 7.17
C PHE A 108 -7.66 -9.95 7.40
N PRO A 109 -8.21 -10.08 8.62
CA PRO A 109 -9.55 -9.61 8.93
C PRO A 109 -9.62 -8.08 9.10
N LEU A 110 -10.68 -7.48 8.55
CA LEU A 110 -11.13 -6.11 8.85
C LEU A 110 -12.31 -6.15 9.84
N PHE A 111 -12.06 -6.69 11.03
CA PHE A 111 -13.11 -6.79 12.05
C PHE A 111 -13.29 -5.50 12.84
N ASN A 112 -14.54 -5.16 13.15
CA ASN A 112 -14.90 -4.02 14.01
C ASN A 112 -14.25 -4.10 15.41
N HIS A 113 -13.85 -5.30 15.85
CA HIS A 113 -13.01 -5.48 17.05
C HIS A 113 -11.76 -4.59 17.04
N TYR A 114 -11.10 -4.43 15.88
CA TYR A 114 -9.88 -3.63 15.77
C TYR A 114 -10.21 -2.13 15.65
N SER A 115 -11.28 -1.75 14.96
CA SER A 115 -11.78 -0.36 14.92
C SER A 115 -12.12 0.14 16.33
N LYS A 116 -12.81 -0.67 17.15
CA LYS A 116 -13.09 -0.33 18.56
C LYS A 116 -11.83 -0.20 19.43
N LYS A 117 -10.70 -0.76 19.01
CA LYS A 117 -9.41 -0.57 19.67
C LYS A 117 -8.69 0.69 19.22
N MET A 118 -9.13 1.33 18.14
CA MET A 118 -8.66 2.66 17.79
C MET A 118 -9.30 3.64 18.76
N VAL A 119 -8.46 4.19 19.65
CA VAL A 119 -8.94 5.02 20.75
C VAL A 119 -9.42 6.36 20.19
N THR A 120 -10.60 6.78 20.62
CA THR A 120 -11.17 8.10 20.39
C THR A 120 -11.23 8.85 21.72
N SER A 121 -11.16 10.18 21.71
CA SER A 121 -11.29 11.00 22.93
C SER A 121 -11.95 12.35 22.61
N SER A 122 -12.26 13.14 23.64
CA SER A 122 -12.75 14.51 23.43
C SER A 122 -11.76 15.43 22.71
N SER A 123 -10.47 15.08 22.70
CA SER A 123 -9.41 15.91 22.10
C SER A 123 -8.96 15.43 20.72
N PHE A 124 -9.33 14.22 20.30
CA PHE A 124 -8.95 13.67 19.01
C PHE A 124 -9.95 12.59 18.57
N ASP A 125 -10.24 12.57 17.28
CA ASP A 125 -11.14 11.56 16.72
C ASP A 125 -10.50 10.17 16.71
N LEU A 126 -9.18 10.09 16.50
CA LEU A 126 -8.48 8.84 16.32
C LEU A 126 -7.04 8.88 16.84
N LYS A 127 -6.63 7.86 17.58
CA LYS A 127 -5.23 7.66 17.99
C LYS A 127 -4.47 6.84 16.94
N ASN A 128 -3.35 7.36 16.44
CA ASN A 128 -2.49 6.68 15.46
C ASN A 128 -1.87 5.34 15.95
N LYS A 129 -1.77 5.17 17.27
CA LYS A 129 -1.44 3.91 17.93
C LYS A 129 -2.65 3.52 18.77
N GLY A 130 -3.45 2.57 18.29
CA GLY A 130 -4.61 2.05 19.02
C GLY A 130 -4.26 1.53 20.42
N ARG A 131 -5.27 1.15 21.22
CA ARG A 131 -5.08 0.68 22.60
C ARG A 131 -4.03 -0.44 22.66
N GLU A 132 -3.08 -0.30 23.56
CA GLU A 132 -2.05 -1.31 23.79
C GLU A 132 -2.67 -2.61 24.33
N GLY A 133 -2.10 -3.74 23.92
CA GLY A 133 -2.58 -5.07 24.26
C GLY A 133 -1.91 -6.14 23.40
N PRO A 134 -2.15 -7.42 23.70
CA PRO A 134 -1.49 -8.51 22.98
C PRO A 134 -1.98 -8.60 21.53
N GLY A 135 -1.03 -8.58 20.59
CA GLY A 135 -1.21 -8.92 19.18
C GLY A 135 -2.11 -7.99 18.35
N GLY A 136 -2.25 -8.35 17.07
CA GLY A 136 -3.17 -7.67 16.14
C GLY A 136 -2.75 -6.25 15.75
N ASP A 137 -1.47 -5.89 15.86
CA ASP A 137 -0.95 -4.61 15.34
C ASP A 137 -1.29 -4.39 13.85
N PRO A 138 -1.14 -5.40 12.95
CA PRO A 138 -1.43 -5.21 11.54
C PRO A 138 -2.92 -4.90 11.30
N CYS A 139 -3.81 -5.57 12.02
CA CYS A 139 -5.25 -5.34 11.92
C CYS A 139 -5.67 -3.98 12.51
N ARG A 140 -5.00 -3.51 13.58
CA ARG A 140 -5.23 -2.15 14.12
C ARG A 140 -4.78 -1.07 13.15
N ALA A 141 -3.65 -1.28 12.48
CA ALA A 141 -3.19 -0.36 11.47
C ALA A 141 -4.12 -0.32 10.24
N ALA A 142 -4.57 -1.48 9.77
CA ALA A 142 -5.58 -1.54 8.72
C ALA A 142 -6.89 -0.86 9.16
N ALA A 143 -7.33 -1.05 10.41
CA ALA A 143 -8.50 -0.35 10.94
C ALA A 143 -8.29 1.18 10.96
N PHE A 144 -7.12 1.67 11.40
CA PHE A 144 -6.78 3.10 11.33
C PHE A 144 -6.89 3.64 9.91
N LEU A 145 -6.33 2.93 8.92
CA LEU A 145 -6.40 3.36 7.52
C LEU A 145 -7.83 3.36 6.99
N GLY A 146 -8.65 2.38 7.40
CA GLY A 146 -10.05 2.27 6.99
C GLY A 146 -10.90 3.50 7.33
N GLU A 147 -10.57 4.25 8.39
CA GLU A 147 -11.28 5.49 8.77
C GLU A 147 -11.08 6.63 7.75
N PHE A 148 -10.04 6.55 6.91
CA PHE A 148 -9.74 7.57 5.87
C PHE A 148 -10.14 7.12 4.47
N VAL A 149 -10.70 5.92 4.33
CA VAL A 149 -11.08 5.35 3.04
C VAL A 149 -12.50 5.83 2.69
N PRO A 150 -12.70 6.52 1.55
CA PRO A 150 -14.03 6.90 1.11
C PRO A 150 -14.85 5.66 0.70
N CYS A 151 -16.17 5.82 0.55
CA CYS A 151 -17.04 4.74 0.10
C CYS A 151 -16.53 4.12 -1.23
N GLY A 152 -16.23 2.82 -1.22
CA GLY A 152 -15.73 2.11 -2.40
C GLY A 152 -15.04 0.79 -2.04
N GLU A 153 -14.62 0.07 -3.08
CA GLU A 153 -13.76 -1.09 -2.90
C GLU A 153 -12.35 -0.64 -2.55
N TRP A 154 -11.78 -1.25 -1.51
CA TRP A 154 -10.48 -0.89 -0.99
C TRP A 154 -9.68 -2.13 -0.66
N LEU A 155 -8.38 -2.08 -0.97
CA LEU A 155 -7.42 -3.11 -0.64
C LEU A 155 -6.16 -2.43 -0.10
N HIS A 156 -5.78 -2.79 1.12
CA HIS A 156 -4.51 -2.44 1.73
C HIS A 156 -3.61 -3.67 1.75
N MET A 157 -2.35 -3.48 1.38
CA MET A 157 -1.35 -4.52 1.35
C MET A 157 -0.20 -4.16 2.29
N ASP A 158 0.12 -5.08 3.18
CA ASP A 158 1.23 -4.97 4.09
C ASP A 158 2.36 -5.91 3.63
N ASN A 159 3.41 -5.32 3.09
CA ASN A 159 4.57 -6.03 2.55
C ASN A 159 5.81 -5.95 3.46
N TYR A 160 5.69 -5.42 4.68
CA TYR A 160 6.85 -5.22 5.55
C TYR A 160 7.62 -6.53 5.79
N GLY A 161 6.89 -7.61 6.06
CA GLY A 161 7.48 -8.92 6.32
C GLY A 161 8.26 -9.50 5.13
N VAL A 162 7.88 -9.17 3.89
CA VAL A 162 8.52 -9.70 2.67
C VAL A 162 9.59 -8.79 2.10
N THR A 163 9.85 -7.63 2.72
CA THR A 163 10.71 -6.57 2.15
C THR A 163 12.17 -7.01 1.99
N VAL A 164 12.68 -7.78 2.96
CA VAL A 164 14.07 -8.23 3.01
C VAL A 164 14.09 -9.75 3.05
N SER A 165 15.00 -10.35 2.28
CA SER A 165 15.28 -11.76 2.30
C SER A 165 16.62 -12.06 2.98
N ASP A 166 16.68 -13.18 3.68
CA ASP A 166 17.91 -13.76 4.22
C ASP A 166 18.65 -14.65 3.19
N GLY A 167 18.04 -14.93 2.04
CA GLY A 167 18.56 -15.84 1.01
C GLY A 167 18.54 -17.33 1.38
N ILE A 168 17.89 -17.70 2.49
CA ILE A 168 17.85 -19.07 3.03
C ILE A 168 16.40 -19.57 3.14
N SER A 169 15.53 -18.80 3.79
CA SER A 169 14.14 -19.20 4.12
C SER A 169 13.10 -18.74 3.08
N ASP A 170 13.55 -17.94 2.12
CA ASP A 170 12.73 -17.33 1.07
C ASP A 170 12.82 -18.08 -0.27
N PRO A 171 11.99 -17.73 -1.27
CA PRO A 171 12.08 -18.35 -2.58
C PRO A 171 13.51 -18.36 -3.16
N PRO A 172 13.95 -19.48 -3.76
CA PRO A 172 15.37 -19.74 -4.07
C PRO A 172 15.97 -18.79 -5.13
N TYR A 173 15.15 -18.02 -5.84
CA TYR A 173 15.61 -17.02 -6.79
C TYR A 173 15.98 -15.67 -6.12
N LEU A 174 15.71 -15.51 -4.82
CA LEU A 174 16.06 -14.31 -4.06
C LEU A 174 17.41 -14.49 -3.37
N ARG A 175 18.27 -13.50 -3.54
CA ARG A 175 19.53 -13.37 -2.78
C ARG A 175 19.27 -12.58 -1.51
N PRO A 176 20.17 -12.65 -0.50
CA PRO A 176 20.07 -11.81 0.68
C PRO A 176 19.98 -10.33 0.29
N GLY A 177 19.01 -9.61 0.85
CA GLY A 177 18.76 -8.19 0.57
C GLY A 177 17.31 -7.85 0.24
N MET A 178 17.09 -6.67 -0.36
CA MET A 178 15.76 -6.17 -0.71
C MET A 178 15.13 -7.01 -1.82
N THR A 179 13.89 -7.48 -1.62
CA THR A 179 13.27 -8.48 -2.49
C THR A 179 12.49 -7.90 -3.67
N GLY A 180 12.02 -6.65 -3.55
CA GLY A 180 11.05 -6.07 -4.48
C GLY A 180 9.66 -6.72 -4.42
N ARG A 181 9.37 -7.52 -3.39
CA ARG A 181 8.06 -8.16 -3.24
C ARG A 181 7.01 -7.15 -2.71
N PRO A 182 5.75 -7.21 -3.16
CA PRO A 182 5.18 -8.18 -4.10
C PRO A 182 4.92 -7.63 -5.51
N THR A 183 5.90 -6.96 -6.13
CA THR A 183 5.72 -6.27 -7.42
C THR A 183 5.16 -7.17 -8.52
N ARG A 184 5.59 -8.44 -8.62
CA ARG A 184 5.09 -9.36 -9.65
C ARG A 184 3.59 -9.67 -9.47
N THR A 185 3.15 -9.89 -8.23
CA THR A 185 1.72 -10.08 -7.91
C THR A 185 0.90 -8.83 -8.21
N LEU A 186 1.42 -7.63 -7.95
CA LEU A 186 0.73 -6.39 -8.31
C LEU A 186 0.56 -6.25 -9.83
N ILE A 187 1.59 -6.59 -10.62
CA ILE A 187 1.51 -6.56 -12.09
C ILE A 187 0.45 -7.55 -12.59
N GLU A 188 0.48 -8.80 -12.11
CA GLU A 188 -0.49 -9.83 -12.50
C GLU A 188 -1.92 -9.47 -12.06
N PHE A 189 -2.08 -8.91 -10.85
CA PHE A 189 -3.36 -8.42 -10.36
C PHE A 189 -3.95 -7.34 -11.26
N LEU A 190 -3.15 -6.35 -11.66
CA LEU A 190 -3.59 -5.31 -12.60
C LEU A 190 -3.96 -5.90 -13.96
N SER A 191 -3.17 -6.87 -14.47
CA SER A 191 -3.46 -7.58 -15.71
C SER A 191 -4.83 -8.28 -15.66
N GLN A 192 -5.08 -9.06 -14.60
CA GLN A 192 -6.35 -9.78 -14.42
C GLN A 192 -7.55 -8.86 -14.19
N LEU A 193 -7.36 -7.67 -13.61
CA LEU A 193 -8.44 -6.70 -13.46
C LEU A 193 -8.89 -6.10 -14.80
N VAL A 194 -7.97 -5.98 -15.77
CA VAL A 194 -8.26 -5.44 -17.10
C VAL A 194 -8.77 -6.53 -18.05
N CYS A 195 -8.18 -7.72 -18.00
CA CYS A 195 -8.60 -8.88 -18.78
C CYS A 195 -9.88 -9.51 -18.19
N LYS A 196 -11.06 -8.94 -18.51
CA LYS A 196 -12.33 -9.59 -18.24
C LYS A 196 -12.37 -10.90 -19.05
N HIS A 197 -12.43 -12.04 -18.36
CA HIS A 197 -12.80 -13.28 -19.03
C HIS A 197 -14.20 -13.09 -19.62
N GLU A 198 -14.31 -13.17 -20.95
CA GLU A 198 -15.60 -13.36 -21.60
C GLU A 198 -16.14 -14.71 -21.10
N SER A 199 -17.19 -14.64 -20.29
CA SER A 199 -17.98 -15.79 -19.84
C SER A 199 -19.11 -16.06 -20.82
#